data_AF-A0A9D5EQF6-F1
#
_entry.id   AF-A0A9D5EQF6-F1
#
_cell.length_a   1.000
_cell.length_b   1.000
_cell.length_c   1.000
_cell.angle_alpha   90.00
_cell.angle_beta   90.00
_cell.angle_gamma   90.00
#
_symmetry.space_group_name_H-M   'P 1'
#
loop_
_entity.id
_entity.type
_entity.pdbx_description
1 polymer ?
#
loop_
_entity_poly.entity_id
_entity_poly.type
_entity_poly.pdbx_seq_one_letter_code
_entity_poly.pdbx_strand_id
1 'polypeptide(L)'
;MDKAHILREIKRTAEANDGVPLGTDRFFAETAIKQSDWCGIHWARWSDAVREAGFMPNQLSEAYEPAELLEKYAILTRDLQRLPSAPDIRLRRRSDPNFPNDSTFTRRWSKIELIKELLAYCRDRTGYESVIALCESYIPREQPEAEPEEPAVGEVTMGYVYLIKMGRYYKIGMTNSVGRREYEIALQLPEAPNLIHQITTDDPAGIEEYWHRRFAAKRTNGEWFALDAADISAFKRRKFM
;
A
#
# COMPACT_ATOMS: atom_id res chain seq x y z
N MET A 1 15.44 22.73 -22.62
CA MET A 1 14.20 22.87 -23.41
C MET A 1 13.80 24.34 -23.44
N ASP A 2 13.28 24.87 -24.56
CA ASP A 2 12.82 26.26 -24.62
C ASP A 2 11.36 26.41 -24.12
N LYS A 3 11.07 27.56 -23.49
CA LYS A 3 9.77 27.91 -22.92
C LYS A 3 8.66 27.87 -23.98
N ALA A 4 8.92 28.41 -25.17
CA ALA A 4 7.93 28.46 -26.24
C ALA A 4 7.63 27.07 -26.83
N HIS A 5 8.59 26.14 -26.78
CA HIS A 5 8.34 24.75 -27.15
C HIS A 5 7.39 24.07 -26.16
N ILE A 6 7.62 24.23 -24.85
CA ILE A 6 6.78 23.63 -23.81
C ILE A 6 5.34 24.16 -23.89
N LEU A 7 5.15 25.48 -24.09
CA LEU A 7 3.82 26.07 -24.26
C LEU A 7 3.09 25.55 -25.51
N ARG A 8 3.81 25.31 -26.62
CA ARG A 8 3.22 24.71 -27.83
C ARG A 8 2.79 23.26 -27.59
N GLU A 9 3.60 22.47 -26.89
CA GLU A 9 3.23 21.10 -26.53
C GLU A 9 2.02 21.04 -25.59
N ILE A 10 1.91 21.98 -24.63
CA ILE A 10 0.71 22.09 -23.77
C ILE A 10 -0.54 22.36 -24.63
N LYS A 11 -0.47 23.31 -25.56
CA LYS A 11 -1.60 23.62 -26.46
C LYS A 11 -1.96 22.44 -27.36
N ARG A 12 -0.97 21.81 -28.00
CA ARG A 12 -1.15 20.65 -28.88
C ARG A 12 -1.82 19.47 -28.15
N THR A 13 -1.35 19.17 -26.94
CA THR A 13 -1.91 18.07 -26.13
C THR A 13 -3.29 18.39 -25.56
N ALA A 14 -3.56 19.64 -25.21
CA ALA A 14 -4.89 20.08 -24.81
C ALA A 14 -5.88 20.01 -25.98
N GLU A 15 -5.50 20.46 -27.17
CA GLU A 15 -6.32 20.35 -28.39
C GLU A 15 -6.65 18.89 -28.72
N ALA A 16 -5.70 17.97 -28.52
CA ALA A 16 -5.91 16.54 -28.69
C ALA A 16 -6.75 15.89 -27.56
N ASN A 17 -6.98 16.59 -26.46
CA ASN A 17 -7.70 16.13 -25.27
C ASN A 17 -8.91 17.05 -24.99
N ASP A 18 -9.69 17.34 -26.05
CA ASP A 18 -10.95 18.10 -26.02
C ASP A 18 -10.83 19.49 -25.37
N GLY A 19 -9.68 20.16 -25.56
CA GLY A 19 -9.39 21.48 -25.01
C GLY A 19 -8.99 21.46 -23.53
N VAL A 20 -8.83 20.28 -22.92
CA VAL A 20 -8.44 20.13 -21.51
C VAL A 20 -6.95 19.79 -21.42
N PRO A 21 -6.13 20.57 -20.69
CA PRO A 21 -4.72 20.28 -20.54
C PRO A 21 -4.47 18.97 -19.79
N LEU A 22 -3.49 18.20 -20.26
CA LEU A 22 -3.11 16.94 -19.62
C LEU A 22 -2.55 17.17 -18.20
N GLY A 23 -2.80 16.19 -17.33
CA GLY A 23 -2.06 16.08 -16.07
C GLY A 23 -0.58 15.82 -16.33
N THR A 24 0.28 16.16 -15.37
CA THR A 24 1.75 16.10 -15.49
C THR A 24 2.26 14.75 -15.99
N ASP A 25 1.79 13.65 -15.42
CA ASP A 25 2.29 12.31 -15.76
C ASP A 25 1.94 11.92 -17.20
N ARG A 26 0.72 12.25 -17.63
CA ARG A 26 0.26 11.98 -18.99
C ARG A 26 0.95 12.91 -20.00
N PHE A 27 1.20 14.17 -19.62
CA PHE A 27 2.00 15.10 -20.43
C PHE A 27 3.43 14.58 -20.62
N PHE A 28 4.08 14.04 -19.59
CA PHE A 28 5.42 13.44 -19.71
C PHE A 28 5.44 12.11 -20.49
N ALA A 29 4.33 11.38 -20.49
CA ALA A 29 4.22 10.16 -21.30
C ALA A 29 4.01 10.50 -22.79
N GLU A 30 3.26 11.56 -23.09
CA GLU A 30 2.91 11.99 -24.45
C GLU A 30 3.92 12.98 -25.06
N THR A 31 4.79 13.56 -24.23
CA THR A 31 5.83 14.51 -24.65
C THR A 31 7.17 14.06 -24.10
N ALA A 32 8.26 14.23 -24.87
CA ALA A 32 9.61 13.96 -24.37
C ALA A 32 10.10 14.98 -23.33
N ILE A 33 9.22 15.86 -22.82
CA ILE A 33 9.50 16.92 -21.86
C ILE A 33 9.43 16.34 -20.46
N LYS A 34 10.45 16.61 -19.64
CA LYS A 34 10.52 16.18 -18.24
C LYS A 34 10.32 17.35 -17.29
N GLN A 35 10.06 17.06 -16.02
CA GLN A 35 9.95 18.09 -14.99
C GLN A 35 11.20 18.99 -14.91
N SER A 36 12.39 18.40 -15.04
CA SER A 36 13.67 19.12 -15.02
C SER A 36 13.85 20.13 -16.16
N ASP A 37 13.08 20.01 -17.25
CA ASP A 37 13.17 20.91 -18.40
C ASP A 37 12.52 22.27 -18.14
N TRP A 38 11.70 22.40 -17.10
CA TRP A 38 10.92 23.59 -16.83
C TRP A 38 10.85 24.01 -15.37
N CYS A 39 10.89 23.06 -14.43
CA CYS A 39 10.74 23.33 -13.00
C CYS A 39 11.98 24.06 -12.46
N GLY A 40 11.79 25.27 -11.93
CA GLY A 40 12.87 26.13 -11.47
C GLY A 40 13.67 26.82 -12.59
N ILE A 41 13.28 26.62 -13.85
CA ILE A 41 13.87 27.29 -15.02
C ILE A 41 12.87 28.30 -15.59
N HIS A 42 11.68 27.82 -15.96
CA HIS A 42 10.63 28.62 -16.59
C HIS A 42 9.45 28.86 -15.64
N TRP A 43 9.10 27.87 -14.81
CA TRP A 43 8.01 27.95 -13.83
C TRP A 43 8.35 27.22 -12.54
N ALA A 44 7.77 27.67 -11.42
CA ALA A 44 7.89 26.99 -10.12
C ALA A 44 6.91 25.82 -9.98
N ARG A 45 5.73 25.90 -10.61
CA ARG A 45 4.68 24.87 -10.57
C ARG A 45 4.09 24.63 -11.96
N TRP A 46 3.64 23.40 -12.20
CA TRP A 46 2.98 23.03 -13.46
C TRP A 46 1.75 23.88 -13.77
N SER A 47 0.99 24.25 -12.73
CA SER A 47 -0.19 25.12 -12.85
C SER A 47 0.13 26.48 -13.49
N ASP A 48 1.36 26.98 -13.33
CA ASP A 48 1.76 28.26 -13.88
C ASP A 48 2.06 28.14 -15.39
N ALA A 49 2.65 27.02 -15.80
CA ALA A 49 2.84 26.69 -17.22
C ALA A 49 1.51 26.54 -17.95
N VAL A 50 0.54 25.86 -17.32
CA VAL A 50 -0.81 25.66 -17.88
C VAL A 50 -1.57 26.99 -17.98
N ARG A 51 -1.46 27.85 -16.95
CA ARG A 51 -2.09 29.18 -16.95
C ARG A 51 -1.49 30.08 -18.03
N GLU A 52 -0.17 30.07 -18.18
CA GLU A 52 0.51 30.84 -19.23
C GLU A 52 0.19 30.31 -20.64
N ALA A 53 -0.05 29.01 -20.79
CA ALA A 53 -0.53 28.43 -22.03
C ALA A 53 -1.98 28.83 -22.38
N GLY A 54 -2.70 29.50 -21.48
CA GLY A 54 -4.06 30.00 -21.68
C GLY A 54 -5.15 29.06 -21.18
N PHE A 55 -4.81 28.05 -20.38
CA PHE A 55 -5.76 27.08 -19.85
C PHE A 55 -5.96 27.24 -18.34
N MET A 56 -7.11 26.77 -17.85
CA MET A 56 -7.31 26.61 -16.42
C MET A 56 -6.61 25.34 -15.93
N PRO A 57 -5.80 25.40 -14.85
CA PRO A 57 -5.23 24.21 -14.23
C PRO A 57 -6.31 23.23 -13.77
N ASN A 58 -6.03 21.93 -13.88
CA ASN A 58 -6.96 20.89 -13.42
C ASN A 58 -7.26 21.07 -11.92
N GLN A 59 -8.54 21.02 -11.57
CA GLN A 59 -8.96 21.04 -10.17
C GLN A 59 -8.57 19.71 -9.52
N LEU A 60 -7.92 19.80 -8.36
CA LEU A 60 -7.74 18.64 -7.49
C LEU A 60 -9.14 18.22 -7.02
N SER A 61 -9.43 16.92 -7.04
CA SER A 61 -10.69 16.40 -6.50
C SER A 61 -10.85 16.82 -5.04
N GLU A 62 -12.06 17.23 -4.66
CA GLU A 62 -12.41 17.58 -3.29
C GLU A 62 -12.06 16.41 -2.35
N ALA A 63 -11.50 16.74 -1.18
CA ALA A 63 -11.08 15.72 -0.23
C ALA A 63 -12.32 15.05 0.36
N TYR A 64 -12.36 13.71 0.32
CA TYR A 64 -13.44 12.97 0.98
C TYR A 64 -13.38 13.16 2.50
N GLU A 65 -14.53 13.49 3.08
CA GLU A 65 -14.73 13.48 4.52
C GLU A 65 -14.64 12.04 5.05
N PRO A 66 -14.04 11.80 6.23
CA PRO A 66 -13.86 10.44 6.75
C PRO A 66 -15.19 9.69 6.91
N ALA A 67 -16.25 10.37 7.35
CA ALA A 67 -17.59 9.77 7.46
C ALA A 67 -18.14 9.28 6.11
N GLU A 68 -17.85 9.98 5.01
CA GLU A 68 -18.27 9.58 3.67
C GLU A 68 -17.51 8.33 3.20
N LEU A 69 -16.20 8.27 3.47
CA LEU A 69 -15.39 7.10 3.17
C LEU A 69 -15.89 5.85 3.91
N LEU A 70 -16.18 5.99 5.21
CA LEU A 70 -16.68 4.90 6.04
C LEU A 70 -18.05 4.42 5.56
N GLU A 71 -18.96 5.32 5.20
CA GLU A 71 -20.26 4.98 4.62
C GLU A 71 -20.11 4.17 3.32
N LYS A 72 -19.33 4.68 2.37
CA LYS A 72 -19.09 3.99 1.08
C LYS A 72 -18.44 2.61 1.28
N TYR A 73 -17.54 2.50 2.24
CA TYR A 73 -16.89 1.24 2.59
C TYR A 73 -17.86 0.27 3.28
N ALA A 74 -18.75 0.74 4.16
CA ALA A 74 -19.78 -0.06 4.82
C ALA A 74 -20.76 -0.64 3.78
N ILE A 75 -21.23 0.18 2.85
CA ILE A 75 -22.09 -0.25 1.73
C ILE A 75 -21.39 -1.34 0.92
N LEU A 76 -20.13 -1.13 0.52
CA LEU A 76 -19.38 -2.13 -0.25
C LEU A 76 -19.18 -3.44 0.55
N THR A 77 -18.95 -3.34 1.85
CA THR A 77 -18.82 -4.50 2.75
C THR A 77 -20.12 -5.31 2.78
N ARG A 78 -21.27 -4.62 2.89
CA ARG A 78 -22.59 -5.25 2.84
C ARG A 78 -22.86 -5.89 1.49
N ASP A 79 -22.54 -5.21 0.39
CA ASP A 79 -22.76 -5.76 -0.95
C ASP A 79 -21.93 -7.03 -1.20
N LEU A 80 -20.71 -7.10 -0.66
CA LEU A 80 -19.81 -8.24 -0.81
C LEU A 80 -20.00 -9.33 0.25
N GLN A 81 -20.72 -9.03 1.34
CA GLN A 81 -20.83 -9.89 2.54
C GLN A 81 -19.46 -10.31 3.12
N ARG A 82 -18.43 -9.49 2.90
CA ARG A 82 -17.07 -9.64 3.43
C ARG A 82 -16.35 -8.30 3.40
N LEU A 83 -15.29 -8.15 4.21
CA LEU A 83 -14.48 -6.93 4.23
C LEU A 83 -13.80 -6.70 2.86
N PRO A 84 -13.99 -5.53 2.22
CA PRO A 84 -13.39 -5.20 0.93
C PRO A 84 -11.86 -5.21 0.95
N SER A 85 -11.26 -5.75 -0.11
CA SER A 85 -9.83 -5.66 -0.41
C SER A 85 -9.56 -4.51 -1.40
N ALA A 86 -8.28 -4.16 -1.62
CA ALA A 86 -7.91 -3.14 -2.61
C ALA A 86 -8.40 -3.48 -4.04
N PRO A 87 -8.33 -4.74 -4.52
CA PRO A 87 -8.99 -5.15 -5.77
C PRO A 87 -10.50 -4.88 -5.80
N ASP A 88 -11.22 -5.11 -4.71
CA ASP A 88 -12.67 -4.88 -4.65
C ASP A 88 -13.04 -3.40 -4.78
N ILE A 89 -12.28 -2.54 -4.10
CA ILE A 89 -12.43 -1.08 -4.20
C ILE A 89 -12.17 -0.62 -5.64
N ARG A 90 -11.11 -1.15 -6.27
CA ARG A 90 -10.80 -0.85 -7.67
C ARG A 90 -11.88 -1.34 -8.63
N LEU A 91 -12.46 -2.51 -8.37
CA LEU A 91 -13.57 -3.04 -9.15
C LEU A 91 -14.83 -2.16 -8.98
N ARG A 92 -15.15 -1.75 -7.75
CA ARG A 92 -16.28 -0.83 -7.48
C ARG A 92 -16.11 0.51 -8.17
N ARG A 93 -14.90 1.10 -8.16
CA ARG A 93 -14.59 2.35 -8.86
C ARG A 93 -14.75 2.26 -10.37
N ARG A 94 -14.51 1.09 -10.98
CA ARG A 94 -14.74 0.90 -12.42
C ARG A 94 -16.22 0.95 -12.78
N SER A 95 -17.09 0.46 -11.90
CA SER A 95 -18.56 0.55 -12.06
C SER A 95 -19.15 1.89 -11.62
N ASP A 96 -18.51 2.55 -10.65
CA ASP A 96 -18.97 3.83 -10.07
C ASP A 96 -17.79 4.81 -10.00
N PRO A 97 -17.68 5.76 -10.96
CA PRO A 97 -16.62 6.76 -11.00
C PRO A 97 -16.55 7.65 -9.74
N ASN A 98 -17.64 7.77 -8.99
CA ASN A 98 -17.72 8.54 -7.74
C ASN A 98 -17.28 7.72 -6.51
N PHE A 99 -16.83 6.47 -6.71
CA PHE A 99 -16.24 5.68 -5.64
C PHE A 99 -14.75 6.07 -5.43
N PRO A 100 -14.32 6.28 -4.18
CA PRO A 100 -12.93 6.61 -3.88
C PRO A 100 -11.96 5.55 -4.40
N ASN A 101 -10.74 5.97 -4.70
CA ASN A 101 -9.69 5.05 -5.08
C ASN A 101 -9.24 4.24 -3.85
N ASP A 102 -8.67 3.04 -4.04
CA ASP A 102 -8.12 2.27 -2.93
C ASP A 102 -7.04 3.06 -2.17
N SER A 103 -6.23 3.83 -2.88
CA SER A 103 -5.24 4.73 -2.28
C SER A 103 -5.83 5.84 -1.40
N THR A 104 -7.11 6.22 -1.60
CA THR A 104 -7.79 7.20 -0.74
C THR A 104 -8.00 6.64 0.67
N PHE A 105 -8.27 5.34 0.79
CA PHE A 105 -8.42 4.66 2.08
C PHE A 105 -7.06 4.43 2.74
N THR A 106 -6.10 3.85 2.00
CA THR A 106 -4.78 3.46 2.55
C THR A 106 -3.91 4.65 2.95
N ARG A 107 -4.13 5.83 2.36
CA ARG A 107 -3.46 7.07 2.78
C ARG A 107 -3.95 7.60 4.12
N ARG A 108 -5.20 7.28 4.49
CA ARG A 108 -5.85 7.80 5.70
C ARG A 108 -5.78 6.81 6.86
N TRP A 109 -5.90 5.52 6.58
CA TRP A 109 -5.91 4.48 7.59
C TRP A 109 -5.11 3.25 7.14
N SER A 110 -4.44 2.62 8.10
CA SER A 110 -4.09 1.20 7.98
C SER A 110 -5.35 0.33 7.92
N LYS A 111 -5.19 -0.94 7.56
CA LYS A 111 -6.34 -1.85 7.46
C LYS A 111 -7.06 -2.06 8.80
N ILE A 112 -6.30 -2.16 9.89
CA ILE A 112 -6.87 -2.36 11.24
C ILE A 112 -7.58 -1.10 11.70
N GLU A 113 -6.95 0.07 11.57
CA GLU A 113 -7.57 1.36 11.91
C GLU A 113 -8.86 1.59 11.12
N LEU A 114 -8.86 1.33 9.81
CA LEU A 114 -10.06 1.46 8.98
C LEU A 114 -11.22 0.60 9.52
N ILE A 115 -10.92 -0.60 10.02
CA ILE A 115 -11.93 -1.51 10.54
C ILE A 115 -12.38 -1.11 11.94
N LYS A 116 -11.48 -0.60 12.79
CA LYS A 116 -11.83 0.02 14.09
C LYS A 116 -12.76 1.22 13.88
N GLU A 117 -12.40 2.13 12.98
CA GLU A 117 -13.20 3.31 12.62
C GLU A 117 -14.54 2.92 11.98
N LEU A 118 -14.55 1.91 11.10
CA LEU A 118 -15.77 1.38 10.51
C LEU A 118 -16.69 0.76 11.56
N LEU A 119 -16.13 0.01 12.51
CA LEU A 119 -16.88 -0.57 13.62
C LEU A 119 -17.51 0.53 14.48
N ALA A 120 -16.73 1.55 14.86
CA ALA A 120 -17.25 2.72 15.59
C ALA A 120 -18.35 3.43 14.79
N TYR A 121 -18.13 3.65 13.50
CA TYR A 121 -19.11 4.26 12.59
C TYR A 121 -20.42 3.46 12.51
N CYS A 122 -20.33 2.13 12.45
CA CYS A 122 -21.51 1.28 12.29
C CYS A 122 -22.30 1.11 13.60
N ARG A 123 -21.66 1.18 14.78
CA ARG A 123 -22.31 0.95 16.09
C ARG A 123 -23.44 1.93 16.38
N ASP A 124 -23.32 3.17 15.93
CA ASP A 124 -24.32 4.22 16.18
C ASP A 124 -25.43 4.25 15.10
N ARG A 125 -25.47 3.26 14.20
CA ARG A 125 -26.36 3.26 13.02
C ARG A 125 -27.08 1.92 12.86
N THR A 126 -28.34 1.97 12.44
CA THR A 126 -29.13 0.77 12.14
C THR A 126 -28.87 0.28 10.71
N GLY A 127 -28.93 -1.04 10.47
CA GLY A 127 -28.74 -1.62 9.14
C GLY A 127 -27.29 -2.02 8.79
N TYR A 128 -26.38 -1.91 9.76
CA TYR A 128 -24.97 -2.30 9.62
C TYR A 128 -24.59 -3.51 10.50
N GLU A 129 -25.55 -4.26 11.01
CA GLU A 129 -25.35 -5.38 11.93
C GLU A 129 -24.43 -6.46 11.34
N SER A 130 -24.59 -6.76 10.04
CA SER A 130 -23.71 -7.69 9.33
C SER A 130 -22.29 -7.16 9.18
N VAL A 131 -22.13 -5.84 9.02
CA VAL A 131 -20.81 -5.19 8.90
C VAL A 131 -20.10 -5.18 10.24
N ILE A 132 -20.83 -4.89 11.34
CA ILE A 132 -20.32 -4.96 12.71
C ILE A 132 -19.77 -6.37 12.99
N ALA A 133 -20.55 -7.41 12.72
CA ALA A 133 -20.11 -8.80 12.94
C ALA A 133 -18.83 -9.16 12.15
N LEU A 134 -18.72 -8.68 10.90
CA LEU A 134 -17.51 -8.87 10.09
C LEU A 134 -16.31 -8.12 10.69
N CYS A 135 -16.49 -6.89 11.17
CA CYS A 135 -15.43 -6.11 11.80
C CYS A 135 -14.95 -6.75 13.11
N GLU A 136 -15.88 -7.19 13.96
CA GLU A 136 -15.57 -7.87 15.23
C GLU A 136 -14.90 -9.23 15.02
N SER A 137 -15.22 -9.93 13.93
CA SER A 137 -14.51 -11.16 13.57
C SER A 137 -13.10 -10.91 13.03
N TYR A 138 -12.86 -9.70 12.51
CA TYR A 138 -11.58 -9.32 11.90
C TYR A 138 -10.60 -8.78 12.93
N ILE A 139 -11.07 -7.95 13.87
CA ILE A 139 -10.27 -7.48 14.99
C ILE A 139 -10.27 -8.62 16.03
N PRO A 140 -9.16 -9.36 16.21
CA PRO A 140 -9.08 -10.33 17.29
C PRO A 140 -9.31 -9.57 18.61
N ARG A 141 -10.15 -10.11 19.51
CA ARG A 141 -10.39 -9.54 20.85
C ARG A 141 -9.10 -8.97 21.43
N GLU A 142 -9.03 -7.65 21.54
CA GLU A 142 -8.02 -6.97 22.32
C GLU A 142 -8.15 -7.45 23.77
N GLN A 143 -7.12 -8.14 24.27
CA GLN A 143 -6.68 -7.83 25.61
C GLN A 143 -6.23 -6.36 25.58
N PRO A 144 -6.47 -5.58 26.65
CA PRO A 144 -6.30 -4.14 26.60
C PRO A 144 -4.87 -3.79 26.15
N GLU A 145 -4.75 -3.15 24.99
CA GLU A 145 -3.53 -2.47 24.57
C GLU A 145 -3.36 -1.28 25.53
N ALA A 146 -2.32 -1.34 26.36
CA ALA A 146 -1.91 -0.19 27.17
C ALA A 146 -1.56 0.97 26.23
N GLU A 147 -1.96 2.17 26.64
CA GLU A 147 -1.72 3.43 25.92
C GLU A 147 -0.23 3.57 25.55
N PRO A 148 0.10 4.18 24.39
CA PRO A 148 1.48 4.37 23.98
C PRO A 148 2.16 5.36 24.92
N GLU A 149 2.92 4.86 25.90
CA GLU A 149 3.92 5.67 26.58
C GLU A 149 5.04 6.03 25.59
N GLU A 150 5.43 7.31 25.59
CA GLU A 150 6.55 7.81 24.79
C GLU A 150 7.79 6.92 24.99
N PRO A 151 8.54 6.60 23.93
CA PRO A 151 9.60 5.61 24.04
C PRO A 151 10.69 6.11 24.99
N ALA A 152 10.78 5.47 26.15
CA ALA A 152 11.97 5.52 26.98
C ALA A 152 13.13 4.93 26.16
N VAL A 153 14.22 5.69 26.07
CA VAL A 153 15.45 5.31 25.37
C VAL A 153 15.93 3.95 25.91
N GLY A 154 15.76 2.88 25.12
CA GLY A 154 16.36 1.57 25.42
C GLY A 154 15.54 0.31 25.14
N GLU A 155 14.27 0.38 24.71
CA GLU A 155 13.53 -0.83 24.33
C GLU A 155 13.78 -1.23 22.88
N VAL A 156 14.41 -2.39 22.68
CA VAL A 156 14.67 -2.92 21.35
C VAL A 156 13.36 -3.51 20.80
N THR A 157 12.79 -2.87 19.79
CA THR A 157 11.62 -3.38 19.07
C THR A 157 11.93 -4.73 18.45
N MET A 158 11.36 -5.80 19.01
CA MET A 158 11.49 -7.16 18.49
C MET A 158 10.80 -7.26 17.12
N GLY A 159 11.56 -7.67 16.11
CA GLY A 159 11.08 -7.99 14.77
C GLY A 159 11.18 -9.49 14.46
N TYR A 160 10.86 -9.84 13.22
CA TYR A 160 10.81 -11.23 12.76
C TYR A 160 11.46 -11.39 11.39
N VAL A 161 12.20 -12.47 11.22
CA VAL A 161 12.69 -12.95 9.92
C VAL A 161 11.98 -14.26 9.58
N TYR A 162 11.39 -14.35 8.39
CA TYR A 162 10.57 -15.49 7.97
C TYR A 162 11.13 -16.19 6.74
N LEU A 163 10.67 -17.44 6.54
CA LEU A 163 10.91 -18.23 5.34
C LEU A 163 9.56 -18.71 4.76
N ILE A 164 9.18 -18.19 3.59
CA ILE A 164 8.04 -18.70 2.80
C ILE A 164 8.53 -19.70 1.76
N LYS A 165 7.69 -20.70 1.46
CA LYS A 165 7.80 -21.50 0.24
C LYS A 165 6.68 -21.16 -0.75
N MET A 166 7.04 -20.96 -2.02
CA MET A 166 6.12 -20.95 -3.16
C MET A 166 6.66 -21.83 -4.30
N GLY A 167 5.91 -22.89 -4.63
CA GLY A 167 6.38 -23.91 -5.58
C GLY A 167 7.69 -24.55 -5.11
N ARG A 168 8.73 -24.44 -5.95
CA ARG A 168 10.10 -24.92 -5.64
C ARG A 168 11.04 -23.86 -5.08
N TYR A 169 10.56 -22.63 -4.92
CA TYR A 169 11.36 -21.50 -4.49
C TYR A 169 10.97 -21.07 -3.09
N TYR A 170 11.92 -20.45 -2.41
CA TYR A 170 11.77 -19.97 -1.05
C TYR A 170 12.08 -18.48 -0.98
N LYS A 171 11.31 -17.74 -0.19
CA LYS A 171 11.54 -16.32 0.06
C LYS A 171 11.95 -16.11 1.51
N ILE A 172 13.01 -15.34 1.71
CA ILE A 172 13.42 -14.84 3.02
C ILE A 172 13.09 -13.35 3.06
N GLY A 173 12.48 -12.91 4.15
CA GLY A 173 12.20 -11.50 4.37
C GLY A 173 11.98 -11.22 5.85
N MET A 174 11.85 -9.93 6.18
CA MET A 174 11.63 -9.48 7.55
C MET A 174 10.35 -8.67 7.73
N THR A 175 9.90 -8.56 8.97
CA THR A 175 8.83 -7.64 9.40
C THR A 175 9.00 -7.23 10.85
N ASN A 176 8.60 -6.01 11.19
CA ASN A 176 8.55 -5.50 12.56
C ASN A 176 7.12 -5.62 13.16
N SER A 177 6.17 -6.21 12.43
CA SER A 177 4.78 -6.35 12.84
C SER A 177 4.53 -7.67 13.59
N VAL A 178 3.76 -7.57 14.68
CA VAL A 178 3.52 -8.64 15.65
C VAL A 178 2.35 -9.52 15.19
N GLY A 179 2.55 -10.36 14.17
CA GLY A 179 1.48 -11.27 13.78
C GLY A 179 1.74 -12.20 12.61
N ARG A 180 1.66 -13.52 12.87
CA ARG A 180 1.64 -14.57 11.82
C ARG A 180 0.48 -14.39 10.83
N ARG A 181 -0.65 -13.84 11.28
CA ARG A 181 -1.87 -13.63 10.48
C ARG A 181 -1.84 -12.33 9.68
N GLU A 182 -1.24 -11.27 10.21
CA GLU A 182 -1.00 -10.02 9.50
C GLU A 182 -0.09 -10.22 8.30
N TYR A 183 0.89 -11.11 8.47
CA TYR A 183 1.77 -11.57 7.41
C TYR A 183 1.03 -12.29 6.27
N GLU A 184 0.18 -13.25 6.61
CA GLU A 184 -0.65 -13.98 5.63
C GLU A 184 -1.60 -13.03 4.86
N ILE A 185 -2.08 -11.98 5.52
CA ILE A 185 -2.98 -10.96 4.95
C ILE A 185 -2.22 -9.95 4.07
N ALA A 186 -1.02 -9.52 4.48
CA ALA A 186 -0.21 -8.54 3.75
C ALA A 186 0.30 -9.07 2.40
N LEU A 187 0.47 -10.38 2.27
CA LEU A 187 1.01 -10.99 1.06
C LEU A 187 0.02 -11.09 -0.12
N GLN A 188 -1.30 -10.91 0.08
CA GLN A 188 -2.34 -10.95 -0.98
C GLN A 188 -2.08 -11.97 -2.11
N LEU A 189 -1.71 -13.21 -1.74
CA LEU A 189 -1.46 -14.28 -2.71
C LEU A 189 -2.72 -15.12 -2.93
N PRO A 190 -3.03 -15.52 -4.18
CA PRO A 190 -4.16 -16.40 -4.50
C PRO A 190 -4.11 -17.78 -3.80
N GLU A 191 -2.91 -18.22 -3.43
CA GLU A 191 -2.66 -19.41 -2.59
C GLU A 191 -1.89 -18.99 -1.33
N ALA A 192 -2.26 -19.57 -0.18
CA ALA A 192 -1.61 -19.26 1.09
C ALA A 192 -0.10 -19.59 1.00
N PRO A 193 0.80 -18.61 1.18
CA PRO A 193 2.23 -18.91 1.19
C PRO A 193 2.54 -19.85 2.35
N ASN A 194 3.22 -20.97 2.06
CA ASN A 194 3.54 -21.94 3.09
C ASN A 194 4.71 -21.41 3.94
N LEU A 195 4.38 -20.81 5.09
CA LEU A 195 5.36 -20.33 6.07
C LEU A 195 6.10 -21.53 6.69
N ILE A 196 7.37 -21.69 6.33
CA ILE A 196 8.22 -22.80 6.73
C ILE A 196 8.81 -22.60 8.13
N HIS A 197 9.21 -21.36 8.45
CA HIS A 197 9.80 -20.99 9.74
C HIS A 197 9.82 -19.48 9.96
N GLN A 198 9.93 -19.07 11.23
CA GLN A 198 10.03 -17.68 11.68
C GLN A 198 11.04 -17.60 12.83
N ILE A 199 11.89 -16.57 12.80
CA ILE A 199 12.89 -16.23 13.81
C ILE A 199 12.50 -14.88 14.39
N THR A 200 12.27 -14.80 15.70
CA THR A 200 12.10 -13.53 16.42
C THR A 200 13.48 -12.99 16.76
N THR A 201 13.73 -11.70 16.52
CA THR A 201 15.03 -11.05 16.77
C THR A 201 14.84 -9.55 16.92
N ASP A 202 15.70 -8.93 17.70
CA ASP A 202 15.80 -7.50 17.90
C ASP A 202 16.56 -6.78 16.75
N ASP A 203 17.26 -7.54 15.90
CA ASP A 203 17.91 -7.11 14.65
C ASP A 203 17.41 -7.89 13.42
N PRO A 204 16.15 -7.68 13.00
CA PRO A 204 15.57 -8.38 11.84
C PRO A 204 16.33 -8.10 10.54
N ALA A 205 16.89 -6.90 10.38
CA ALA A 205 17.63 -6.51 9.18
C ALA A 205 18.96 -7.26 9.07
N GLY A 206 19.75 -7.34 10.14
CA GLY A 206 21.01 -8.06 10.13
C GLY A 206 20.83 -9.58 9.96
N ILE A 207 19.79 -10.15 10.58
CA ILE A 207 19.48 -11.58 10.41
C ILE A 207 18.99 -11.89 8.99
N GLU A 208 18.16 -11.04 8.39
CA GLU A 208 17.79 -11.17 6.98
C GLU A 208 19.03 -11.15 6.09
N GLU A 209 19.87 -10.10 6.23
CA GLU A 209 21.05 -9.92 5.39
C GLU A 209 22.01 -11.12 5.50
N TYR A 210 22.19 -11.67 6.71
CA TYR A 210 22.97 -12.87 6.94
C TYR A 210 22.50 -14.04 6.08
N TRP A 211 21.19 -14.31 6.05
CA TRP A 211 20.63 -15.43 5.29
C TRP A 211 20.66 -15.18 3.79
N HIS A 212 20.39 -13.95 3.34
CA HIS A 212 20.55 -13.56 1.94
C HIS A 212 21.99 -13.75 1.46
N ARG A 213 22.98 -13.38 2.28
CA ARG A 213 24.40 -13.56 1.99
C ARG A 213 24.79 -15.04 1.98
N ARG A 214 24.33 -15.80 2.97
CA ARG A 214 24.62 -17.25 3.08
C ARG A 214 24.05 -18.05 1.91
N PHE A 215 22.88 -17.68 1.40
CA PHE A 215 22.22 -18.35 0.28
C PHE A 215 22.40 -17.63 -1.05
N ALA A 216 23.30 -16.64 -1.15
CA ALA A 216 23.51 -15.84 -2.35
C ALA A 216 23.78 -16.68 -3.60
N ALA A 217 24.53 -17.78 -3.47
CA ALA A 217 24.82 -18.71 -4.57
C ALA A 217 23.58 -19.46 -5.12
N LYS A 218 22.49 -19.51 -4.34
CA LYS A 218 21.22 -20.16 -4.67
C LYS A 218 20.11 -19.14 -4.98
N ARG A 219 20.46 -17.85 -5.09
CA ARG A 219 19.53 -16.76 -5.39
C ARG A 219 19.07 -16.84 -6.85
N THR A 220 17.79 -16.62 -7.06
CA THR A 220 17.16 -16.65 -8.39
C THR A 220 16.78 -15.24 -8.81
N ASN A 221 15.50 -14.86 -8.74
CA ASN A 221 15.03 -13.50 -9.04
C ASN A 221 14.64 -12.77 -7.76
N GLY A 222 15.22 -11.58 -7.53
CA GLY A 222 14.86 -10.74 -6.38
C GLY A 222 15.15 -11.41 -5.05
N GLU A 223 14.15 -11.61 -4.20
CA GLU A 223 14.26 -12.18 -2.85
C GLU A 223 14.01 -13.70 -2.79
N TRP A 224 14.05 -14.38 -3.93
CA TRP A 224 13.75 -15.82 -4.05
C TRP A 224 14.99 -16.69 -4.22
N PHE A 225 14.99 -17.84 -3.54
CA PHE A 225 16.10 -18.78 -3.47
C PHE A 225 15.67 -20.21 -3.82
N ALA A 226 16.54 -20.96 -4.49
CA ALA A 226 16.39 -22.39 -4.74
C ALA A 226 17.06 -23.20 -3.61
N LEU A 227 16.41 -23.25 -2.44
CA LEU A 227 16.95 -23.93 -1.25
C LEU A 227 16.67 -25.43 -1.25
N ASP A 228 17.64 -26.20 -0.72
CA ASP A 228 17.52 -27.63 -0.49
C ASP A 228 17.10 -27.97 0.96
N ALA A 229 16.89 -29.25 1.25
CA ALA A 229 16.49 -29.69 2.59
C ALA A 229 17.53 -29.39 3.69
N ALA A 230 18.81 -29.36 3.34
CA ALA A 230 19.88 -29.05 4.29
C ALA A 230 19.90 -27.56 4.63
N ASP A 231 19.64 -26.68 3.65
CA ASP A 231 19.49 -25.24 3.85
C ASP A 231 18.30 -24.91 4.75
N ILE A 232 17.14 -25.53 4.50
CA ILE A 232 15.94 -25.34 5.32
C ILE A 232 16.20 -25.80 6.75
N SER A 233 16.90 -26.92 6.92
CA SER A 233 17.29 -27.43 8.24
C SER A 233 18.31 -26.51 8.91
N ALA A 234 19.19 -25.85 8.17
CA ALA A 234 20.11 -24.84 8.71
C ALA A 234 19.34 -23.60 9.18
N PHE A 235 18.35 -23.15 8.40
CA PHE A 235 17.48 -22.03 8.75
C PHE A 235 16.64 -22.32 10.01
N LYS A 236 16.02 -23.51 10.09
CA LYS A 236 15.19 -23.92 11.24
C LYS A 236 15.93 -24.17 12.54
N ARG A 237 17.19 -24.62 12.48
CA ARG A 237 17.95 -24.98 13.68
C ARG A 237 18.55 -23.79 14.41
N ARG A 238 18.75 -22.68 13.70
CA ARG A 238 19.50 -21.56 14.25
C ARG A 238 18.58 -20.63 15.02
N LYS A 239 18.73 -20.66 16.34
CA LYS A 239 18.11 -19.70 17.25
C LYS A 239 18.99 -18.46 17.27
N PHE A 240 18.43 -17.32 16.90
CA PHE A 240 19.03 -16.02 17.19
C PHE A 240 18.30 -15.53 18.44
N MET A 241 19.08 -15.23 19.48
CA MET A 241 18.61 -14.69 20.75
C MET A 241 18.85 -13.19 20.72
#